data_AF-A0A401UZQ4-F1
#
_entry.id   AF-A0A401UZQ4-F1
#
_cell.length_a   1.000
_cell.length_b   1.000
_cell.length_c   1.000
_cell.angle_alpha   90.00
_cell.angle_beta   90.00
_cell.angle_gamma   90.00
#
_symmetry.space_group_name_H-M   'P 1'
#
loop_
_entity.id
_entity.type
_entity.pdbx_description
1 polymer ?
#
loop_
_entity_poly.entity_id
_entity_poly.type
_entity_poly.pdbx_seq_one_letter_code
_entity_poly.pdbx_strand_id
1 'polypeptide(L)'
;MKTSGQVLVLGGPDAGKSTYLLQLYGRVFDGDGQVQLRGAVDSMVAIKDGLTRLASGRPAGHTANGTETSLTLPLVDNETGREWDITVPDYAGEDLRRVGDALRLPDRWRDLAATSDHWVVMVRLSLYPDMPDLVSRPVGLLASASPEPPTGADAQRMPIDMFLVDLLQLLKHGRAQLGVVSDLRVTVVLSCWDELGHADGTMPSQIVHNQLALLDSYCTTTFGSGYRVLGLSAQGRALTDADPAVEFIDQGPGAMGWLVLEDGTHDPDLTKLIAAE
;
A
#
# COMPACT_ATOMS: atom_id res chain seq x y z
N MET A 1 10.43 12.07 -24.11
CA MET A 1 10.30 12.08 -22.65
C MET A 1 8.89 11.62 -22.35
N LYS A 2 8.69 10.53 -21.58
CA LYS A 2 7.32 10.12 -21.19
C LYS A 2 6.74 11.26 -20.33
N THR A 3 5.73 11.95 -20.83
CA THR A 3 5.05 13.05 -20.13
C THR A 3 4.05 12.55 -19.08
N SER A 4 3.73 11.25 -19.12
CA SER A 4 2.82 10.57 -18.22
C SER A 4 3.50 9.36 -17.58
N GLY A 5 3.43 9.26 -16.25
CA GLY A 5 3.90 8.12 -15.46
C GLY A 5 2.75 7.19 -15.06
N GLN A 6 3.05 5.93 -14.78
CA GLN A 6 2.07 4.94 -14.37
C GLN A 6 2.47 4.38 -13.00
N VAL A 7 1.59 4.53 -12.00
CA VAL A 7 1.80 4.06 -10.63
C VAL A 7 0.95 2.82 -10.40
N LEU A 8 1.56 1.72 -9.98
CA LEU A 8 0.88 0.48 -9.62
C LEU A 8 0.88 0.32 -8.11
N VAL A 9 -0.30 0.24 -7.50
CA VAL A 9 -0.44 -0.03 -6.06
C VAL A 9 -0.61 -1.53 -5.81
N LEU A 10 0.31 -2.10 -5.05
CA LEU A 10 0.41 -3.52 -4.69
C LEU A 10 0.18 -3.70 -3.19
N GLY A 11 -0.27 -4.88 -2.77
CA GLY A 11 -0.40 -5.23 -1.35
C GLY A 11 -1.47 -6.28 -1.10
N GLY A 12 -1.32 -7.03 -0.01
CA GLY A 12 -2.24 -8.10 0.40
C GLY A 12 -3.67 -7.61 0.71
N PRO A 13 -4.61 -8.53 0.98
CA PRO A 13 -5.95 -8.13 1.45
C PRO A 13 -5.82 -7.30 2.73
N ASP A 14 -6.74 -6.36 2.93
CA ASP A 14 -6.78 -5.47 4.11
C ASP A 14 -5.54 -4.59 4.35
N ALA A 15 -4.62 -4.49 3.38
CA ALA A 15 -3.47 -3.59 3.41
C ALA A 15 -3.81 -2.09 3.18
N GLY A 16 -5.08 -1.69 3.25
CA GLY A 16 -5.48 -0.28 3.16
C GLY A 16 -5.49 0.36 1.75
N LYS A 17 -5.28 -0.41 0.67
CA LYS A 17 -5.25 0.09 -0.72
C LYS A 17 -6.49 0.89 -1.13
N SER A 18 -7.67 0.30 -0.96
CA SER A 18 -8.94 0.94 -1.36
C SER A 18 -9.20 2.19 -0.52
N THR A 19 -8.94 2.13 0.78
CA THR A 19 -9.04 3.28 1.68
C THR A 19 -8.13 4.42 1.25
N TYR A 20 -6.86 4.13 0.97
CA TYR A 20 -5.93 5.13 0.46
C TYR A 20 -6.45 5.78 -0.82
N LEU A 21 -6.95 4.98 -1.76
CA LEU A 21 -7.47 5.50 -3.03
C LEU A 21 -8.69 6.42 -2.84
N LEU A 22 -9.63 6.04 -1.97
CA LEU A 22 -10.79 6.87 -1.65
C LEU A 22 -10.37 8.19 -1.00
N GLN A 23 -9.43 8.13 -0.06
CA GLN A 23 -8.90 9.28 0.65
C GLN A 23 -8.09 10.23 -0.24
N LEU A 24 -7.35 9.66 -1.20
CA LEU A 24 -6.67 10.41 -2.24
C LEU A 24 -7.68 11.07 -3.18
N TYR A 25 -8.65 10.33 -3.69
CA TYR A 25 -9.67 10.86 -4.58
C TYR A 25 -10.46 12.01 -3.94
N GLY A 26 -10.85 11.87 -2.66
CA GLY A 26 -11.53 12.93 -1.91
C GLY A 26 -10.73 14.23 -1.90
N ARG A 27 -9.46 14.17 -1.49
CA ARG A 27 -8.55 15.35 -1.47
C ARG A 27 -8.40 16.01 -2.83
N VAL A 28 -8.14 15.20 -3.86
CA VAL A 28 -7.95 15.71 -5.22
C VAL A 28 -9.25 16.32 -5.77
N PHE A 29 -10.41 15.75 -5.43
CA PHE A 29 -11.71 16.28 -5.82
C PHE A 29 -12.03 17.61 -5.12
N ASP A 30 -11.70 17.72 -3.84
CA ASP A 30 -11.89 18.94 -3.06
C ASP A 30 -10.90 20.06 -3.45
N GLY A 31 -9.85 19.71 -4.21
CA GLY A 31 -8.83 20.64 -4.71
C GLY A 31 -7.70 20.88 -3.71
N ASP A 32 -7.63 20.08 -2.65
CA ASP A 32 -6.64 20.17 -1.58
C ASP A 32 -5.44 19.28 -1.91
N GLY A 33 -4.31 19.88 -2.30
CA GLY A 33 -3.03 19.18 -2.48
C GLY A 33 -2.22 19.59 -3.71
N GLN A 34 -1.15 18.84 -3.97
CA GLN A 34 -0.22 19.12 -5.08
C GLN A 34 -0.70 18.62 -6.46
N VAL A 35 -1.77 17.82 -6.50
CA VAL A 35 -2.26 17.18 -7.73
C VAL A 35 -3.75 17.40 -7.96
N GLN A 36 -4.18 17.37 -9.23
CA GLN A 36 -5.56 17.51 -9.69
C GLN A 36 -5.98 16.35 -10.61
N LEU A 37 -7.29 16.11 -10.73
CA LEU A 37 -7.83 15.13 -11.68
C LEU A 37 -7.70 15.64 -13.12
N ARG A 38 -7.08 14.84 -13.99
CA ARG A 38 -6.95 15.12 -15.42
C ARG A 38 -8.18 14.69 -16.23
N GLY A 39 -8.98 13.76 -15.72
CA GLY A 39 -10.10 13.19 -16.48
C GLY A 39 -11.11 12.41 -15.63
N ALA A 40 -12.06 11.78 -16.31
CA ALA A 40 -13.06 10.92 -15.68
C ALA A 40 -12.42 9.64 -15.10
N VAL A 41 -12.97 9.15 -14.01
CA VAL A 41 -12.54 7.92 -13.35
C VAL A 41 -13.38 6.73 -13.80
N ASP A 42 -12.73 5.58 -14.03
CA ASP A 42 -13.35 4.40 -14.65
C ASP A 42 -14.55 3.82 -13.87
N SER A 43 -14.55 3.89 -12.53
CA SER A 43 -15.65 3.40 -11.69
C SER A 43 -16.07 4.41 -10.62
N MET A 44 -16.77 5.46 -11.08
CA MET A 44 -17.30 6.51 -10.19
C MET A 44 -18.27 5.99 -9.13
N VAL A 45 -18.97 4.88 -9.36
CA VAL A 45 -19.97 4.34 -8.41
C VAL A 45 -19.29 3.80 -7.16
N ALA A 46 -18.30 2.92 -7.30
CA ALA A 46 -17.58 2.33 -6.17
C ALA A 46 -16.87 3.41 -5.32
N ILE A 47 -16.30 4.42 -5.99
CA ILE A 47 -15.65 5.53 -5.31
C ILE A 47 -16.65 6.38 -4.52
N LYS A 48 -17.80 6.73 -5.12
CA LYS A 48 -18.84 7.52 -4.45
C LYS A 48 -19.43 6.78 -3.26
N ASP A 49 -19.70 5.48 -3.38
CA ASP A 49 -20.23 4.67 -2.27
C ASP A 49 -19.22 4.59 -1.12
N GLY A 50 -17.94 4.36 -1.44
CA GLY A 50 -16.86 4.35 -0.45
C GLY A 50 -16.70 5.69 0.27
N LEU A 51 -16.67 6.80 -0.48
CA LEU A 51 -16.61 8.14 0.07
C LEU A 51 -17.82 8.48 0.95
N THR A 52 -19.02 8.08 0.53
CA THR A 52 -20.25 8.33 1.30
C THR A 52 -20.19 7.63 2.66
N ARG A 53 -19.65 6.41 2.70
CA ARG A 53 -19.44 5.69 3.96
C ARG A 53 -18.41 6.38 4.84
N LEU A 54 -17.27 6.78 4.28
CA LEU A 54 -16.24 7.53 5.01
C LEU A 54 -16.80 8.85 5.57
N ALA A 55 -17.54 9.62 4.77
CA ALA A 55 -18.19 10.85 5.20
C ALA A 55 -19.26 10.64 6.28
N SER A 56 -19.81 9.43 6.39
CA SER A 56 -20.69 9.05 7.51
C SER A 56 -19.94 8.57 8.77
N GLY A 57 -18.61 8.70 8.80
CA GLY A 57 -17.75 8.24 9.90
C GLY A 57 -17.58 6.73 9.97
N ARG A 58 -17.90 6.00 8.90
CA ARG A 58 -17.89 4.53 8.84
C ARG A 58 -16.77 4.03 7.94
N PRO A 59 -16.28 2.80 8.16
CA PRO A 59 -15.27 2.22 7.28
C PRO A 59 -15.80 2.14 5.85
N ALA A 60 -14.93 2.43 4.89
CA ALA A 60 -15.18 2.14 3.49
C ALA A 60 -15.60 0.68 3.37
N GLY A 61 -16.72 0.41 2.70
CA GLY A 61 -17.22 -0.96 2.55
C GLY A 61 -16.18 -1.82 1.83
N HIS A 62 -16.16 -3.12 2.12
CA HIS A 62 -15.40 -4.05 1.30
C HIS A 62 -15.95 -4.03 -0.13
N THR A 63 -15.07 -3.97 -1.13
CA THR A 63 -15.48 -4.07 -2.54
C THR A 63 -16.22 -5.40 -2.75
N ALA A 64 -17.44 -5.36 -3.31
CA ALA A 64 -18.27 -6.54 -3.48
C ALA A 64 -17.67 -7.50 -4.54
N ASN A 65 -17.53 -8.78 -4.18
CA ASN A 65 -16.96 -9.83 -5.02
C ASN A 65 -17.63 -9.95 -6.41
N GLY A 66 -16.85 -9.89 -7.49
CA GLY A 66 -17.24 -10.36 -8.83
C GLY A 66 -17.21 -9.36 -9.99
N THR A 67 -16.86 -8.08 -9.81
CA THR A 67 -16.74 -7.11 -10.92
C THR A 67 -15.28 -6.71 -11.16
N GLU A 68 -14.67 -7.20 -12.24
CA GLU A 68 -13.31 -6.86 -12.68
C GLU A 68 -13.19 -5.40 -13.14
N THR A 69 -13.12 -4.44 -12.21
CA THR A 69 -12.90 -3.03 -12.57
C THR A 69 -11.74 -2.46 -11.78
N SER A 70 -10.54 -2.49 -12.37
CA SER A 70 -9.39 -1.73 -11.85
C SER A 70 -9.77 -0.26 -11.68
N LEU A 71 -9.42 0.33 -10.54
CA LEU A 71 -9.64 1.75 -10.31
C LEU A 71 -8.41 2.52 -10.78
N THR A 72 -8.58 3.30 -11.83
CA THR A 72 -7.54 4.17 -12.37
C THR A 72 -7.86 5.62 -12.06
N LEU A 73 -6.96 6.33 -11.38
CA LEU A 73 -7.05 7.77 -11.13
C LEU A 73 -6.07 8.53 -12.03
N PRO A 74 -6.55 9.28 -13.04
CA PRO A 74 -5.71 10.13 -13.85
C PRO A 74 -5.47 11.47 -13.15
N LEU A 75 -4.20 11.75 -12.86
CA LEU A 75 -3.74 12.91 -12.09
C LEU A 75 -2.77 13.77 -12.88
N VAL A 76 -2.70 15.04 -12.52
CA VAL A 76 -1.72 16.01 -13.00
C VAL A 76 -1.18 16.83 -11.84
N ASP A 77 0.12 17.06 -11.82
CA ASP A 77 0.78 17.95 -10.87
C ASP A 77 0.43 19.41 -11.14
N ASN A 78 0.08 20.15 -10.09
CA ASN A 78 -0.29 21.55 -10.22
C ASN A 78 0.90 22.45 -10.55
N GLU A 79 2.11 22.11 -10.10
CA GLU A 79 3.31 22.96 -10.24
C GLU A 79 4.12 22.61 -11.49
N THR A 80 4.34 21.33 -11.71
CA THR A 80 5.21 20.80 -12.77
C THR A 80 4.44 20.41 -14.04
N GLY A 81 3.10 20.26 -13.96
CA GLY A 81 2.27 19.80 -15.08
C GLY A 81 2.51 18.34 -15.46
N ARG A 82 3.21 17.57 -14.62
CA ARG A 82 3.51 16.16 -14.87
C ARG A 82 2.24 15.32 -14.68
N GLU A 83 2.00 14.39 -15.60
CA GLU A 83 0.81 13.54 -15.54
C GLU A 83 1.14 12.17 -14.93
N TRP A 84 0.20 11.61 -14.18
CA TRP A 84 0.29 10.24 -13.67
C TRP A 84 -1.05 9.54 -13.70
N ASP A 85 -1.06 8.25 -14.00
CA ASP A 85 -2.23 7.42 -13.74
C ASP A 85 -1.90 6.43 -12.63
N ILE A 86 -2.69 6.47 -11.55
CA ILE A 86 -2.59 5.49 -10.47
C ILE A 86 -3.56 4.37 -10.76
N THR A 87 -3.05 3.17 -10.87
CA THR A 87 -3.86 1.97 -11.00
C THR A 87 -3.84 1.20 -9.68
N VAL A 88 -5.02 1.05 -9.08
CA VAL A 88 -5.26 0.05 -8.05
C VAL A 88 -6.03 -1.09 -8.71
N PRO A 89 -5.36 -2.19 -9.07
CA PRO A 89 -6.06 -3.35 -9.60
C PRO A 89 -7.02 -3.87 -8.53
N ASP A 90 -8.31 -3.93 -8.88
CA ASP A 90 -9.32 -4.52 -8.01
C ASP A 90 -8.97 -6.00 -7.77
N TYR A 91 -9.33 -6.55 -6.62
CA TYR A 91 -8.95 -7.91 -6.17
C TYR A 91 -7.44 -8.18 -6.00
N ALA A 92 -6.59 -7.15 -5.98
CA ALA A 92 -5.15 -7.33 -5.87
C ALA A 92 -4.71 -8.15 -4.65
N GLY A 93 -5.38 -8.02 -3.50
CA GLY A 93 -4.96 -8.71 -2.29
C GLY A 93 -4.95 -10.23 -2.43
N GLU A 94 -6.08 -10.81 -2.82
CA GLU A 94 -6.26 -12.26 -2.91
C GLU A 94 -5.58 -12.85 -4.15
N ASP A 95 -5.65 -12.15 -5.29
CA ASP A 95 -5.03 -12.65 -6.51
C ASP A 95 -3.51 -12.52 -6.48
N LEU A 96 -2.93 -11.45 -5.91
CA LEU A 96 -1.47 -11.38 -5.69
C LEU A 96 -1.00 -12.51 -4.78
N ARG A 97 -1.82 -12.87 -3.79
CA ARG A 97 -1.52 -14.01 -2.92
C ARG A 97 -1.45 -15.31 -3.71
N ARG A 98 -2.41 -15.56 -4.60
CA ARG A 98 -2.36 -16.71 -5.53
C ARG A 98 -1.16 -16.65 -6.48
N VAL A 99 -0.77 -15.46 -6.94
CA VAL A 99 0.41 -15.27 -7.79
C VAL A 99 1.69 -15.70 -7.06
N GLY A 100 1.87 -15.25 -5.82
CA GLY A 100 3.02 -15.63 -4.99
C GLY A 100 2.99 -17.11 -4.62
N ASP A 101 1.84 -17.62 -4.14
CA ASP A 101 1.69 -19.03 -3.75
C ASP A 101 1.94 -20.00 -4.92
N ALA A 102 1.48 -19.65 -6.13
CA ALA A 102 1.65 -20.48 -7.32
C ALA A 102 2.96 -20.22 -8.08
N LEU A 103 3.72 -19.18 -7.70
CA LEU A 103 4.88 -18.64 -8.43
C LEU A 103 4.62 -18.49 -9.94
N ARG A 104 3.39 -18.10 -10.29
CA ARG A 104 2.93 -17.96 -11.68
C ARG A 104 2.37 -16.57 -11.84
N LEU A 105 2.93 -15.81 -12.79
CA LEU A 105 2.52 -14.46 -13.10
C LEU A 105 1.50 -14.48 -14.27
N PRO A 106 0.21 -14.18 -14.03
CA PRO A 106 -0.77 -14.02 -15.09
C PRO A 106 -0.42 -12.85 -16.00
N ASP A 107 -0.84 -12.94 -17.27
CA ASP A 107 -0.57 -11.93 -18.30
C ASP A 107 -0.95 -10.52 -17.85
N ARG A 108 -2.13 -10.35 -17.23
CA ARG A 108 -2.57 -9.04 -16.71
C ARG A 108 -1.57 -8.39 -15.76
N TRP A 109 -0.97 -9.17 -14.87
CA TRP A 109 -0.02 -8.66 -13.87
C TRP A 109 1.32 -8.37 -14.50
N ARG A 110 1.73 -9.17 -15.49
CA ARG A 110 2.91 -8.89 -16.30
C ARG A 110 2.75 -7.58 -17.08
N ASP A 111 1.57 -7.36 -17.68
CA ASP A 111 1.29 -6.17 -18.47
C ASP A 111 1.24 -4.92 -17.59
N LEU A 112 0.49 -4.95 -16.48
CA LEU A 112 0.48 -3.87 -15.47
C LEU A 112 1.89 -3.59 -14.95
N ALA A 113 2.63 -4.64 -14.59
CA ALA A 113 4.00 -4.52 -14.12
C ALA A 113 4.86 -3.83 -15.17
N ALA A 114 4.73 -4.13 -16.47
CA ALA A 114 5.51 -3.57 -17.57
C ALA A 114 5.12 -2.14 -17.97
N THR A 115 3.86 -1.75 -17.82
CA THR A 115 3.41 -0.39 -18.12
C THR A 115 3.73 0.60 -17.02
N SER A 116 3.87 0.14 -15.77
CA SER A 116 4.15 0.99 -14.61
C SER A 116 5.61 1.39 -14.47
N ASP A 117 5.86 2.64 -14.12
CA ASP A 117 7.21 3.17 -13.89
C ASP A 117 7.48 3.36 -12.37
N HIS A 118 6.46 3.13 -11.53
CA HIS A 118 6.54 3.20 -10.07
C HIS A 118 5.61 2.17 -9.43
N TRP A 119 6.12 1.39 -8.49
CA TRP A 119 5.35 0.48 -7.66
C TRP A 119 5.24 1.01 -6.23
N VAL A 120 4.02 1.05 -5.71
CA VAL A 120 3.72 1.37 -4.32
C VAL A 120 3.29 0.09 -3.63
N VAL A 121 4.11 -0.44 -2.72
CA VAL A 121 3.87 -1.71 -2.03
C VAL A 121 3.33 -1.42 -0.63
N MET A 122 2.03 -1.61 -0.42
CA MET A 122 1.37 -1.39 0.86
C MET A 122 1.49 -2.63 1.76
N VAL A 123 2.01 -2.41 2.96
CA VAL A 123 2.21 -3.43 3.99
C VAL A 123 1.54 -2.96 5.29
N ARG A 124 0.58 -3.74 5.78
CA ARG A 124 -0.04 -3.53 7.09
C ARG A 124 0.57 -4.52 8.08
N LEU A 125 1.52 -4.05 8.87
CA LEU A 125 2.30 -4.90 9.78
C LEU A 125 1.43 -5.54 10.88
N SER A 126 0.35 -4.87 11.31
CA SER A 126 -0.57 -5.42 12.33
C SER A 126 -1.25 -6.72 11.94
N LEU A 127 -1.29 -7.08 10.64
CA LEU A 127 -1.79 -8.36 10.16
C LEU A 127 -0.79 -9.52 10.33
N TYR A 128 0.47 -9.21 10.59
CA TYR A 128 1.57 -10.18 10.66
C TYR A 128 2.22 -10.05 12.02
N PRO A 129 1.91 -10.93 12.98
CA PRO A 129 2.55 -10.88 14.29
C PRO A 129 4.06 -11.03 14.14
N ASP A 130 4.80 -10.31 14.99
CA ASP A 130 6.25 -10.42 15.07
C ASP A 130 6.64 -11.90 15.20
N MET A 131 7.40 -12.40 14.23
CA MET A 131 8.03 -13.70 14.39
C MET A 131 8.97 -13.59 15.59
N PRO A 132 8.78 -14.40 16.64
CA PRO A 132 9.65 -14.33 17.80
C PRO A 132 11.09 -14.60 17.34
N ASP A 133 12.02 -13.72 17.68
CA ASP A 133 13.43 -13.88 17.34
C ASP A 133 13.95 -15.22 17.89
N LEU A 134 14.07 -16.21 17.00
CA LEU A 134 14.50 -17.56 17.33
C LEU A 134 16.01 -17.64 17.54
N VAL A 135 16.77 -16.65 17.08
CA VAL A 135 18.23 -16.64 17.10
C VAL A 135 18.75 -15.93 18.35
N SER A 136 18.05 -14.88 18.78
CA SER A 136 18.41 -14.02 19.90
C SER A 136 17.83 -14.47 21.24
N ARG A 137 16.79 -15.31 21.26
CA ARG A 137 16.17 -15.75 22.52
C ARG A 137 17.00 -16.87 23.18
N PRO A 138 17.31 -16.76 24.48
CA PRO A 138 17.90 -17.87 25.22
C PRO A 138 17.02 -19.12 25.09
N VAL A 139 17.63 -20.26 24.80
CA VAL A 139 16.94 -21.56 24.58
C VAL A 139 15.97 -21.92 25.71
N GLY A 140 16.27 -21.50 26.95
CA GLY A 140 15.40 -21.72 28.12
C GLY A 140 14.07 -20.97 28.10
N LEU A 141 13.97 -19.85 27.36
CA LEU A 141 12.74 -19.05 27.18
C LEU A 141 11.87 -19.60 26.04
N LEU A 142 12.48 -20.23 25.04
CA LEU A 142 11.77 -20.97 23.99
C LEU A 142 11.14 -22.26 24.52
N ALA A 143 11.75 -22.87 25.53
CA ALA A 143 11.24 -24.09 26.18
C ALA A 143 10.04 -23.84 27.11
N SER A 144 9.84 -22.61 27.59
CA SER A 144 8.73 -22.21 28.47
C SER A 144 7.61 -21.46 27.76
N ALA A 145 7.85 -20.96 26.54
CA ALA A 145 6.80 -20.49 25.66
C ALA A 145 5.92 -21.69 25.30
N SER A 146 4.67 -21.72 25.77
CA SER A 146 3.67 -22.63 25.22
C SER A 146 3.24 -22.04 23.89
N PRO A 147 3.70 -22.57 22.73
CA PRO A 147 3.16 -22.10 21.48
C PRO A 147 1.73 -22.60 21.43
N GLU A 148 0.75 -21.71 21.40
CA GLU A 148 -0.55 -22.12 20.89
C GLU A 148 -0.31 -22.64 19.48
N PRO A 149 -0.62 -23.92 19.18
CA PRO A 149 -0.37 -24.47 17.87
C PRO A 149 -1.15 -23.62 16.87
N PRO A 150 -0.52 -23.12 15.79
CA PRO A 150 -1.23 -22.40 14.75
C PRO A 150 -2.40 -23.27 14.27
N THR A 151 -3.62 -22.77 14.41
CA THR A 151 -4.82 -23.50 14.01
C THR A 151 -4.89 -23.59 12.50
N GLY A 152 -4.69 -24.79 11.94
CA GLY A 152 -4.93 -25.07 10.52
C GLY A 152 -4.05 -24.25 9.54
N ALA A 153 -4.69 -23.66 8.52
CA ALA A 153 -4.08 -23.05 7.33
C ALA A 153 -3.08 -21.90 7.58
N ASP A 154 -2.96 -21.39 8.81
CA ASP A 154 -1.96 -20.38 9.20
C ASP A 154 -0.56 -20.99 9.43
N ALA A 155 -0.45 -22.28 9.75
CA ALA A 155 0.83 -22.95 10.01
C ALA A 155 1.75 -23.09 8.77
N GLN A 156 1.20 -22.92 7.57
CA GLN A 156 1.90 -23.07 6.28
C GLN A 156 2.07 -21.74 5.54
N ARG A 157 1.70 -20.60 6.14
CA ARG A 157 1.78 -19.32 5.45
C ARG A 157 3.22 -18.83 5.41
N MET A 158 3.71 -18.56 4.20
CA MET A 158 4.98 -17.90 3.98
C MET A 158 5.02 -16.56 4.75
N PRO A 159 6.14 -16.22 5.43
CA PRO A 159 6.31 -14.92 6.05
C PRO A 159 6.08 -13.80 5.03
N ILE A 160 5.42 -12.71 5.44
CA ILE A 160 5.07 -11.61 4.53
C ILE A 160 6.31 -11.02 3.85
N ASP A 161 7.42 -10.94 4.57
CA ASP A 161 8.70 -10.44 4.08
C ASP A 161 9.19 -11.25 2.86
N MET A 162 9.16 -12.58 2.95
CA MET A 162 9.51 -13.49 1.87
C MET A 162 8.52 -13.43 0.71
N PHE A 163 7.21 -13.39 1.02
CA PHE A 163 6.17 -13.29 0.00
C PHE A 163 6.31 -12.02 -0.85
N LEU A 164 6.60 -10.88 -0.22
CA LEU A 164 6.77 -9.62 -0.94
C LEU A 164 7.99 -9.64 -1.84
N VAL A 165 9.09 -10.24 -1.40
CA VAL A 165 10.30 -10.42 -2.22
C VAL A 165 10.00 -11.28 -3.45
N ASP A 166 9.37 -12.44 -3.26
CA ASP A 166 9.02 -13.34 -4.36
C ASP A 166 8.07 -12.64 -5.36
N LEU A 167 7.08 -11.92 -4.85
CA LEU A 167 6.16 -11.16 -5.70
C LEU A 167 6.90 -10.10 -6.54
N LEU A 168 7.76 -9.30 -5.92
CA LEU A 168 8.53 -8.27 -6.62
C LEU A 168 9.50 -8.88 -7.65
N GLN A 169 10.11 -10.01 -7.34
CA GLN A 169 10.97 -10.75 -8.27
C GLN A 169 10.17 -11.25 -9.48
N LEU A 170 9.00 -11.85 -9.26
CA LEU A 170 8.11 -12.31 -10.32
C LEU A 170 7.68 -11.18 -11.24
N LEU A 171 7.20 -10.06 -10.67
CA LEU A 171 6.78 -8.88 -11.45
C LEU A 171 7.95 -8.32 -12.26
N LYS A 172 9.14 -8.20 -11.65
CA LYS A 172 10.35 -7.70 -12.32
C LYS A 172 10.80 -8.63 -13.44
N HIS A 173 10.72 -9.94 -13.23
CA HIS A 173 10.98 -10.92 -14.26
C HIS A 173 9.99 -10.80 -15.42
N GLY A 174 8.69 -10.62 -15.12
CA GLY A 174 7.65 -10.36 -16.12
C GLY A 174 7.94 -9.13 -16.98
N ARG A 175 8.38 -8.02 -16.36
CA ARG A 175 8.83 -6.81 -17.09
C ARG A 175 9.97 -7.13 -18.06
N ALA A 176 10.98 -7.85 -17.57
CA ALA A 176 12.15 -8.20 -18.36
C ALA A 176 11.80 -9.12 -19.56
N GLN A 177 10.84 -10.04 -19.40
CA GLN A 177 10.35 -10.88 -20.50
C GLN A 177 9.70 -10.06 -21.63
N LEU A 178 9.08 -8.92 -21.30
CA LEU A 178 8.53 -7.99 -22.27
C LEU A 178 9.56 -6.97 -22.79
N GLY A 179 10.84 -7.12 -22.43
CA GLY A 179 11.93 -6.25 -22.88
C GLY A 179 11.94 -4.86 -22.21
N VAL A 180 11.19 -4.67 -21.12
CA VAL A 180 11.13 -3.40 -20.40
C VAL A 180 12.27 -3.33 -19.39
N VAL A 181 13.22 -2.44 -19.63
CA VAL A 181 14.43 -2.23 -18.78
C VAL A 181 14.49 -0.79 -18.23
N SER A 182 13.36 -0.08 -18.19
CA SER A 182 13.33 1.28 -17.63
C SER A 182 13.57 1.29 -16.12
N ASP A 183 14.11 2.40 -15.63
CA ASP A 183 14.28 2.66 -14.20
C ASP A 183 12.92 2.55 -13.52
N LEU A 184 12.84 1.65 -12.53
CA LEU A 184 11.63 1.36 -11.78
C LEU A 184 11.79 1.92 -10.37
N ARG A 185 10.87 2.80 -9.98
CA ARG A 185 10.79 3.27 -8.59
C ARG A 185 9.94 2.32 -7.76
N VAL A 186 10.33 2.11 -6.52
CA VAL A 186 9.60 1.28 -5.56
C VAL A 186 9.46 2.04 -4.25
N THR A 187 8.24 2.21 -3.78
CA THR A 187 7.94 2.78 -2.48
C THR A 187 7.25 1.74 -1.62
N VAL A 188 7.91 1.32 -0.54
CA VAL A 188 7.26 0.49 0.48
C VAL A 188 6.52 1.42 1.43
N VAL A 189 5.23 1.15 1.64
CA VAL A 189 4.36 1.95 2.49
C VAL A 189 3.89 1.10 3.66
N LEU A 190 4.31 1.49 4.86
CA LEU A 190 3.77 0.94 6.10
C LEU A 190 2.39 1.54 6.34
N SER A 191 1.37 0.85 5.82
CA SER A 191 -0.04 1.24 5.90
C SER A 191 -0.63 0.96 7.28
N CYS A 192 -1.68 1.69 7.64
CA CYS A 192 -2.29 1.68 8.97
C CYS A 192 -1.26 1.98 10.06
N TRP A 193 -0.43 3.00 9.81
CA TRP A 193 0.64 3.43 10.71
C TRP A 193 0.14 3.72 12.13
N ASP A 194 -1.08 4.24 12.25
CA ASP A 194 -1.74 4.54 13.52
C ASP A 194 -1.94 3.31 14.42
N GLU A 195 -1.94 2.09 13.86
CA GLU A 195 -2.09 0.85 14.62
C GLU A 195 -0.79 0.40 15.29
N LEU A 196 0.36 0.92 14.86
CA LEU A 196 1.67 0.42 15.29
C LEU A 196 2.12 0.97 16.65
N GLY A 197 1.51 2.07 17.12
CA GLY A 197 1.79 2.64 18.44
C GLY A 197 3.25 3.13 18.63
N HIS A 198 3.94 3.45 17.54
CA HIS A 198 5.31 4.00 17.60
C HIS A 198 5.34 5.45 18.07
N ALA A 199 6.48 5.87 18.62
CA ALA A 199 6.68 7.24 19.06
C ALA A 199 6.82 8.20 17.85
N ASP A 200 6.44 9.46 18.04
CA ASP A 200 6.62 10.50 17.03
C ASP A 200 8.10 10.61 16.60
N GLY A 201 8.34 10.82 15.31
CA GLY A 201 9.68 10.86 14.73
C GLY A 201 10.31 9.48 14.47
N THR A 202 9.58 8.38 14.71
CA THR A 202 10.03 7.04 14.28
C THR A 202 10.08 6.99 12.75
N MET A 203 11.25 6.61 12.21
CA MET A 203 11.45 6.55 10.77
C MET A 203 10.87 5.25 10.20
N PRO A 204 10.05 5.29 9.14
CA PRO A 204 9.50 4.08 8.49
C PRO A 204 10.58 3.09 8.05
N SER A 205 11.72 3.59 7.56
CA SER A 205 12.86 2.77 7.14
C SER A 205 13.44 1.93 8.27
N GLN A 206 13.47 2.44 9.51
CA GLN A 206 13.95 1.69 10.66
C GLN A 206 13.06 0.49 10.97
N ILE A 207 11.74 0.65 10.82
CA ILE A 207 10.78 -0.44 11.05
C ILE A 207 10.93 -1.50 9.96
N VAL A 208 10.97 -1.10 8.69
CA VAL A 208 11.16 -2.04 7.57
C VAL A 208 12.49 -2.78 7.70
N HIS A 209 13.58 -2.08 8.04
CA HIS A 209 14.88 -2.72 8.27
C HIS A 209 14.84 -3.80 9.37
N ASN A 210 14.09 -3.55 10.44
CA ASN A 210 14.04 -4.45 11.60
C ASN A 210 13.03 -5.60 11.44
N GLN A 211 11.86 -5.33 10.87
CA GLN A 211 10.74 -6.30 10.80
C GLN A 211 10.59 -6.96 9.43
N LEU A 212 11.12 -6.33 8.36
CA LEU A 212 11.06 -6.80 6.97
C LEU A 212 12.46 -6.77 6.33
N ALA A 213 13.45 -7.27 7.07
CA ALA A 213 14.87 -7.15 6.70
C ALA A 213 15.20 -7.76 5.34
N LEU A 214 14.51 -8.84 4.94
CA LEU A 214 14.73 -9.49 3.65
C LEU A 214 14.24 -8.59 2.50
N LEU A 215 13.04 -8.04 2.63
CA LEU A 215 12.47 -7.07 1.69
C LEU A 215 13.34 -5.82 1.61
N ASP A 216 13.79 -5.28 2.75
CA ASP A 216 14.63 -4.10 2.80
C ASP A 216 15.96 -4.31 2.06
N SER A 217 16.63 -5.42 2.35
CA SER A 217 17.88 -5.81 1.70
C SER A 217 17.71 -6.03 0.20
N TYR A 218 16.64 -6.72 -0.20
CA TYR A 218 16.32 -6.96 -1.60
C TYR A 218 16.04 -5.65 -2.35
N CYS A 219 15.20 -4.78 -1.79
CA CYS A 219 14.81 -3.53 -2.43
C CYS A 219 15.97 -2.55 -2.55
N THR A 220 16.75 -2.39 -1.47
CA THR A 220 17.97 -1.56 -1.47
C THR A 220 18.95 -2.01 -2.54
N THR A 221 19.20 -3.32 -2.62
CA THR A 221 20.15 -3.88 -3.60
C THR A 221 19.65 -3.79 -5.04
N THR A 222 18.34 -3.99 -5.24
CA THR A 222 17.76 -4.14 -6.58
C THR A 222 17.37 -2.82 -7.22
N PHE A 223 16.87 -1.87 -6.44
CA PHE A 223 16.31 -0.61 -6.94
C PHE A 223 17.17 0.61 -6.56
N GLY A 224 18.09 0.48 -5.60
CA GLY A 224 19.04 1.54 -5.24
C GLY A 224 18.33 2.85 -4.89
N SER A 225 18.71 3.94 -5.58
CA SER A 225 18.09 5.26 -5.39
C SER A 225 16.62 5.36 -5.80
N GLY A 226 16.09 4.34 -6.49
CA GLY A 226 14.66 4.23 -6.80
C GLY A 226 13.81 3.67 -5.65
N TYR A 227 14.42 3.21 -4.55
CA TYR A 227 13.74 2.66 -3.39
C TYR A 227 13.59 3.71 -2.28
N ARG A 228 12.37 3.81 -1.73
CA ARG A 228 12.09 4.60 -0.51
C ARG A 228 11.04 3.92 0.37
N VAL A 229 10.95 4.35 1.62
CA VAL A 229 10.01 3.83 2.61
C VAL A 229 9.24 4.98 3.26
N LEU A 230 7.91 4.85 3.33
CA LEU A 230 7.02 5.82 3.95
C LEU A 230 6.04 5.12 4.90
N GLY A 231 5.50 5.86 5.86
CA GLY A 231 4.34 5.45 6.65
C GLY A 231 3.07 6.08 6.10
N LEU A 232 1.93 5.41 6.30
CA LEU A 232 0.62 5.94 5.91
C LEU A 232 -0.43 5.55 6.94
N SER A 233 -1.10 6.56 7.49
CA SER A 233 -2.40 6.40 8.11
C SER A 233 -3.44 7.10 7.24
N ALA A 234 -4.10 6.36 6.34
CA ALA A 234 -5.04 6.95 5.39
C ALA A 234 -6.31 7.51 6.05
N GLN A 235 -6.72 6.93 7.20
CA GLN A 235 -7.90 7.38 7.96
C GLN A 235 -7.54 8.11 9.25
N GLY A 236 -6.28 8.03 9.69
CA GLY A 236 -5.85 8.56 10.98
C GLY A 236 -6.31 7.76 12.21
N ARG A 237 -7.27 6.86 12.03
CA ARG A 237 -7.83 6.02 13.10
C ARG A 237 -8.56 4.82 12.53
N ALA A 238 -8.79 3.82 13.38
CA ALA A 238 -9.75 2.75 13.11
C ALA A 238 -11.19 3.29 13.11
N LEU A 239 -11.96 2.91 12.09
CA LEU A 239 -13.40 3.17 11.99
C LEU A 239 -14.19 1.87 12.17
N THR A 240 -15.37 1.97 12.78
CA THR A 240 -16.29 0.83 12.96
C THR A 240 -17.70 1.22 12.53
N ASP A 241 -18.51 0.24 12.09
CA ASP A 241 -19.92 0.52 11.77
C ASP A 241 -20.77 0.82 13.02
N ALA A 242 -20.34 0.35 14.18
CA ALA A 242 -21.06 0.50 15.45
C ALA A 242 -20.86 1.88 16.09
N ASP A 243 -19.70 2.50 15.87
CA ASP A 243 -19.33 3.79 16.44
C ASP A 243 -18.80 4.73 15.33
N PRO A 244 -19.70 5.46 14.63
CA PRO A 244 -19.31 6.36 13.57
C PRO A 244 -18.47 7.53 14.10
N ALA A 245 -17.32 7.78 13.47
CA ALA A 245 -16.44 8.87 13.87
C ALA A 245 -17.04 10.24 13.52
N VAL A 246 -17.34 11.04 14.55
CA VAL A 246 -17.93 12.38 14.42
C VAL A 246 -17.03 13.34 13.63
N GLU A 247 -15.71 13.23 13.80
CA GLU A 247 -14.71 14.05 13.11
C GLU A 247 -14.86 13.96 11.58
N PHE A 248 -15.12 12.75 11.05
CA PHE A 248 -15.32 12.52 9.62
C PHE A 248 -16.62 13.15 9.09
N ILE A 249 -17.64 13.23 9.94
CA ILE A 249 -18.93 13.86 9.61
C ILE A 249 -18.79 15.38 9.62
N ASP A 250 -18.09 15.92 10.61
CA ASP A 250 -17.99 17.36 10.85
C ASP A 250 -16.97 18.05 9.92
N GLN A 251 -15.82 17.41 9.70
CA GLN A 251 -14.70 18.00 8.95
C GLN A 251 -14.54 17.40 7.55
N GLY A 252 -15.24 16.30 7.27
CA GLY A 252 -15.09 15.54 6.04
C GLY A 252 -13.91 14.55 6.09
N PRO A 253 -13.96 13.49 5.24
CA PRO A 253 -12.92 12.46 5.23
C PRO A 253 -11.57 12.97 4.71
N GLY A 254 -11.55 13.97 3.82
CA GLY A 254 -10.33 14.51 3.22
C GLY A 254 -9.39 15.20 4.22
N ALA A 255 -9.91 15.65 5.36
CA ALA A 255 -9.12 16.23 6.45
C ALA A 255 -8.44 15.17 7.35
N MET A 256 -8.73 13.89 7.14
CA MET A 256 -8.32 12.79 8.04
C MET A 256 -7.14 12.02 7.47
N GLY A 257 -6.21 11.63 8.33
CA GLY A 257 -5.05 10.83 7.94
C GLY A 257 -3.83 11.65 7.53
N TRP A 258 -2.69 10.97 7.49
CA TRP A 258 -1.38 11.57 7.24
C TRP A 258 -0.39 10.54 6.69
N LEU A 259 0.65 11.03 6.03
CA LEU A 259 1.88 10.31 5.72
C LEU A 259 2.89 10.49 6.84
N VAL A 260 3.77 9.50 6.99
CA VAL A 260 5.02 9.65 7.73
C VAL A 260 6.14 9.64 6.70
N LEU A 261 6.84 10.76 6.58
CA LEU A 261 7.92 10.96 5.62
C LEU A 261 9.17 10.17 6.03
N GLU A 262 10.17 10.14 5.15
CA GLU A 262 11.41 9.37 5.34
C GLU A 262 12.16 9.78 6.63
N ASP A 263 12.03 11.04 7.03
CA ASP A 263 12.62 11.61 8.25
C ASP A 263 11.78 11.39 9.52
N GLY A 264 10.62 10.74 9.40
CA GLY A 264 9.69 10.51 10.51
C GLY A 264 8.70 11.65 10.77
N THR A 265 8.71 12.72 9.98
CA THR A 265 7.74 13.82 10.11
C THR A 265 6.36 13.44 9.55
N HIS A 266 5.30 14.01 10.13
CA HIS A 266 3.93 13.80 9.66
C HIS A 266 3.54 14.84 8.62
N ASP A 267 2.88 14.41 7.55
CA ASP A 267 2.37 15.28 6.49
C ASP A 267 0.90 14.94 6.18
N PRO A 268 -0.05 15.89 6.26
CA PRO A 268 -1.46 15.63 5.98
C PRO A 268 -1.76 15.41 4.49
N ASP A 269 -0.84 15.77 3.60
CA ASP A 269 -1.02 15.66 2.15
C ASP A 269 -0.65 14.25 1.64
N LEU A 270 -1.67 13.39 1.53
CA LEU A 270 -1.52 12.03 1.00
C LEU A 270 -1.13 11.97 -0.48
N THR A 271 -1.21 13.10 -1.21
CA THR A 271 -0.81 13.17 -2.63
C THR A 271 0.71 13.09 -2.79
N LYS A 272 1.50 13.42 -1.75
CA LYS A 272 2.97 13.28 -1.75
C LYS A 272 3.48 11.85 -1.87
N LEU A 273 2.62 10.86 -1.59
CA LEU A 273 2.99 9.44 -1.75
C LEU A 273 3.35 9.12 -3.21
N ILE A 274 2.70 9.79 -4.16
CA ILE A 274 2.79 9.55 -5.61
C ILE A 274 3.46 10.71 -6.36
N ALA A 275 3.36 11.93 -5.84
CA ALA A 275 4.11 13.10 -6.30
C ALA A 275 5.56 12.89 -5.87
N ALA A 276 6.28 12.06 -6.62
CA ALA A 276 7.70 11.85 -6.43
C ALA A 276 8.45 12.99 -7.12
N GLU A 277 9.18 13.75 -6.30
CA GLU A 277 10.21 14.74 -6.68
C GLU A 277 11.16 14.19 -7.77
#